data_AF-A0A2D8YDQ3-F1
#
_entry.id   AF-A0A2D8YDQ3-F1
#
_cell.length_a   1.000
_cell.length_b   1.000
_cell.length_c   1.000
_cell.angle_alpha   90.00
_cell.angle_beta   90.00
_cell.angle_gamma   90.00
#
_symmetry.space_group_name_H-M   'P 1'
#
loop_
_entity.id
_entity.type
_entity.pdbx_description
1 polymer ?
#
loop_
_entity_poly.entity_id
_entity_poly.type
_entity_poly.pdbx_seq_one_letter_code
_entity_poly.pdbx_strand_id
1 'polypeptide(L)'
;MIKLTFCLHRLPHLSREEFQTYWRENHAPLVAKHARTLGIARYVQVHALTHDLNAVMRDSRDAPEMYDGIAEIYFESWEALFEAGQNEGNAEAGAALLADERKFIDLPRSPLWFNEEHVIIG
;
A
#
# COMPACT_ATOMS: atom_id res chain seq x y z
N MET A 1 9.64 11.76 9.47
CA MET A 1 8.54 11.19 8.67
C MET A 1 8.06 9.93 9.34
N ILE A 2 6.75 9.71 9.35
CA ILE A 2 6.12 8.45 9.75
C ILE A 2 5.66 7.72 8.48
N LYS A 3 5.66 6.39 8.50
CA LYS A 3 5.25 5.55 7.36
C LYS A 3 4.04 4.71 7.72
N LEU A 4 3.11 4.57 6.81
CA LEU A 4 2.08 3.53 6.82
C LEU A 4 2.51 2.44 5.83
N THR A 5 2.65 1.21 6.33
CA THR A 5 2.88 0.03 5.49
C THR A 5 1.56 -0.71 5.32
N PHE A 6 1.24 -1.07 4.07
CA PHE A 6 0.06 -1.85 3.73
C PHE A 6 0.48 -3.07 2.90
N CYS A 7 0.43 -4.26 3.50
CA CYS A 7 0.76 -5.51 2.84
C CYS A 7 -0.46 -6.05 2.11
N LEU A 8 -0.37 -6.18 0.79
CA LEU A 8 -1.54 -6.41 -0.06
C LEU A 8 -1.63 -7.87 -0.48
N HIS A 9 -2.80 -8.47 -0.26
CA HIS A 9 -3.26 -9.64 -1.01
C HIS A 9 -4.25 -9.18 -2.07
N ARG A 10 -4.10 -9.71 -3.28
CA ARG A 10 -5.10 -9.52 -4.34
C ARG A 10 -6.38 -10.30 -4.04
N LEU A 11 -7.50 -9.86 -4.60
CA LEU A 11 -8.72 -10.66 -4.58
C LEU A 11 -8.51 -12.03 -5.24
N PRO A 12 -9.14 -13.13 -4.75
CA PRO A 12 -8.86 -14.49 -5.22
C PRO A 12 -9.08 -14.73 -6.71
N HIS A 13 -9.93 -13.94 -7.35
CA HIS A 13 -10.26 -14.07 -8.77
C HIS A 13 -9.28 -13.33 -9.70
N LEU A 14 -8.37 -12.52 -9.15
CA LEU A 14 -7.37 -11.79 -9.93
C LEU A 14 -6.06 -12.58 -10.02
N SER A 15 -5.44 -12.56 -11.18
CA SER A 15 -4.01 -12.88 -11.29
C SER A 15 -3.16 -11.77 -10.67
N ARG A 16 -1.91 -12.10 -10.34
CA ARG A 16 -0.96 -11.11 -9.80
C ARG A 16 -0.68 -9.99 -10.80
N GLU A 17 -0.58 -10.32 -12.08
CA GLU A 17 -0.33 -9.35 -13.14
C GLU A 17 -1.50 -8.37 -13.29
N GLU A 18 -2.74 -8.86 -13.28
CA GLU A 18 -3.94 -8.00 -13.31
C GLU A 18 -3.99 -7.08 -12.09
N PHE A 19 -3.73 -7.63 -10.90
CA PHE A 19 -3.66 -6.87 -9.65
C PHE A 19 -2.60 -5.75 -9.72
N GLN A 20 -1.37 -6.10 -10.09
CA GLN A 20 -0.25 -5.15 -10.15
C GLN A 20 -0.46 -4.08 -11.23
N THR A 21 -1.01 -4.48 -12.38
CA THR A 21 -1.37 -3.55 -13.46
C THR A 21 -2.46 -2.57 -13.00
N TYR A 22 -3.55 -3.07 -12.41
CA TYR A 22 -4.61 -2.21 -11.88
C TYR A 22 -4.06 -1.25 -10.82
N TRP A 23 -3.26 -1.77 -9.89
CA TRP A 23 -2.69 -1.01 -8.80
C TRP A 23 -1.79 0.14 -9.29
N ARG A 24 -0.94 -0.12 -10.29
CA ARG A 24 -0.03 0.91 -10.85
C ARG A 24 -0.75 1.90 -11.76
N GLU A 25 -1.63 1.42 -12.63
CA GLU A 25 -2.14 2.22 -13.75
C GLU A 25 -3.48 2.90 -13.46
N ASN A 26 -4.23 2.43 -12.46
CA ASN A 26 -5.53 2.98 -12.10
C ASN A 26 -5.51 3.58 -10.70
N HIS A 27 -5.06 2.79 -9.71
CA HIS A 27 -5.06 3.23 -8.32
C HIS A 27 -3.98 4.28 -8.03
N ALA A 28 -2.75 4.12 -8.55
CA ALA A 28 -1.67 5.08 -8.30
C ALA A 28 -2.00 6.52 -8.76
N PRO A 29 -2.57 6.76 -9.96
CA PRO A 29 -3.04 8.08 -10.36
C PRO A 29 -4.12 8.66 -9.43
N LEU A 30 -5.01 7.81 -8.91
CA LEU A 30 -6.04 8.22 -7.96
C LEU A 30 -5.42 8.66 -6.62
N VAL A 31 -4.44 7.92 -6.10
CA VAL A 31 -3.66 8.31 -4.92
C VAL A 31 -2.94 9.63 -5.17
N ALA A 32 -2.26 9.77 -6.31
CA ALA A 32 -1.54 10.99 -6.67
C ALA A 32 -2.46 12.22 -6.75
N LYS A 33 -3.67 12.06 -7.30
CA LYS A 33 -4.70 13.11 -7.34
C LYS A 33 -5.10 13.59 -5.94
N HIS A 34 -5.18 12.68 -4.98
CA HIS A 34 -5.62 12.97 -3.60
C HIS A 34 -4.47 13.21 -2.62
N ALA A 35 -3.21 13.06 -3.05
CA ALA A 35 -2.04 13.05 -2.17
C ALA A 35 -1.97 14.29 -1.26
N ARG A 36 -2.13 15.50 -1.83
CA ARG A 36 -2.12 16.74 -1.05
C ARG A 36 -3.25 16.81 -0.04
N THR A 37 -4.48 16.45 -0.44
CA THR A 37 -5.66 16.45 0.44
C THR A 37 -5.48 15.50 1.62
N LEU A 38 -4.84 14.35 1.38
CA LEU A 38 -4.60 13.31 2.39
C LEU A 38 -3.30 13.52 3.18
N GLY A 39 -2.50 14.55 2.87
CA GLY A 39 -1.21 14.80 3.53
C GLY A 39 -0.11 13.80 3.18
N ILE A 40 -0.25 13.07 2.07
CA ILE A 40 0.72 12.08 1.61
C ILE A 40 1.95 12.80 1.06
N ALA A 41 3.08 12.63 1.74
CA ALA A 41 4.38 13.21 1.35
C ALA A 41 5.14 12.33 0.35
N ARG A 42 4.97 11.00 0.44
CA ARG A 42 5.57 10.04 -0.50
C ARG A 42 4.69 8.79 -0.60
N TYR A 43 4.59 8.22 -1.79
CA TYR A 43 3.90 6.97 -2.04
C TYR A 43 4.76 6.05 -2.89
N VAL A 44 4.97 4.81 -2.44
CA VAL A 44 5.72 3.78 -3.17
C VAL A 44 4.89 2.51 -3.24
N GLN A 45 4.87 1.91 -4.43
CA GLN A 45 4.35 0.56 -4.64
C GLN A 45 5.52 -0.40 -4.80
N VAL A 46 5.67 -1.32 -3.86
CA VAL A 46 6.66 -2.40 -3.93
C VAL A 46 5.96 -3.64 -4.47
N HIS A 47 6.11 -3.88 -5.78
CA HIS A 47 5.47 -5.01 -6.45
C HIS A 47 6.28 -6.27 -6.21
N ALA A 48 5.63 -7.33 -5.71
CA ALA A 48 6.31 -8.58 -5.47
C ALA A 48 6.58 -9.32 -6.78
N LEU A 49 7.83 -9.76 -6.97
CA LEU A 49 8.28 -10.49 -8.15
C LEU A 49 7.88 -11.97 -8.10
N THR A 50 7.91 -12.67 -9.24
CA THR A 50 7.43 -14.06 -9.39
C THR A 50 8.52 -15.11 -9.60
N HIS A 51 9.77 -14.78 -9.29
CA HIS A 51 10.89 -15.71 -9.49
C HIS A 51 10.82 -16.92 -8.55
N ASP A 52 11.18 -18.13 -9.02
CA ASP A 52 11.11 -19.40 -8.27
C ASP A 52 11.89 -19.38 -6.94
N LEU A 53 12.92 -18.53 -6.86
CA LEU A 53 13.68 -18.29 -5.63
C LEU A 53 12.78 -17.87 -4.45
N ASN A 54 11.64 -17.23 -4.69
CA ASN A 54 10.67 -16.90 -3.64
C ASN A 54 10.10 -18.14 -2.97
N ALA A 55 9.82 -19.20 -3.74
CA ALA A 55 9.33 -20.47 -3.18
C ALA A 55 10.42 -21.11 -2.31
N VAL A 56 11.66 -21.17 -2.81
CA VAL A 56 12.81 -21.69 -2.06
C VAL A 56 13.02 -20.95 -0.73
N MET A 57 12.96 -19.60 -0.75
CA MET A 57 13.14 -18.78 0.44
C MET A 57 12.01 -18.94 1.46
N ARG A 58 10.77 -19.12 1.00
CA ARG A 58 9.61 -19.38 1.85
C ARG A 58 9.75 -20.75 2.52
N ASP A 59 10.00 -21.79 1.73
CA ASP A 59 10.07 -23.17 2.20
C ASP A 59 11.24 -23.36 3.18
N SER A 60 12.37 -22.66 2.99
CA SER A 60 13.51 -22.73 3.91
C SER A 60 13.26 -22.12 5.29
N ARG A 61 12.12 -21.47 5.51
CA ARG A 61 11.77 -20.72 6.74
C ARG A 61 10.44 -21.17 7.35
N ASP A 62 9.77 -22.15 6.75
CA ASP A 62 8.37 -22.47 7.05
C ASP A 62 7.49 -21.21 7.06
N ALA A 63 7.79 -20.26 6.16
CA ALA A 63 7.17 -18.95 6.15
C ALA A 63 5.76 -19.00 5.52
N PRO A 64 4.86 -18.06 5.88
CA PRO A 64 3.55 -17.96 5.25
C PRO A 64 3.67 -17.56 3.76
N GLU A 65 2.52 -17.55 3.09
CA GLU A 65 2.42 -17.04 1.72
C GLU A 65 2.91 -15.59 1.63
N MET A 66 3.63 -15.29 0.55
CA MET A 66 4.06 -13.93 0.24
C MET A 66 2.88 -13.03 -0.13
N TYR A 67 3.01 -11.74 0.18
CA TYR A 67 2.09 -10.71 -0.31
C TYR A 67 2.23 -10.50 -1.83
N ASP A 68 1.22 -9.88 -2.43
CA ASP A 68 1.22 -9.44 -3.83
C ASP A 68 2.02 -8.14 -4.05
N GLY A 69 2.18 -7.38 -2.97
CA GLY A 69 3.05 -6.21 -2.89
C GLY A 69 2.87 -5.48 -1.57
N ILE A 70 3.62 -4.38 -1.40
CA ILE A 70 3.56 -3.51 -0.23
C ILE A 70 3.36 -2.07 -0.71
N ALA A 71 2.33 -1.41 -0.20
CA ALA A 71 2.20 0.04 -0.32
C ALA A 71 2.93 0.71 0.85
N GLU A 72 3.80 1.66 0.53
CA GLU A 72 4.49 2.50 1.52
C GLU A 72 4.00 3.94 1.35
N ILE A 73 3.33 4.47 2.37
CA ILE A 73 2.77 5.81 2.36
C ILE A 73 3.44 6.61 3.48
N TYR A 74 4.04 7.74 3.15
CA TYR A 74 4.78 8.56 4.10
C TYR A 74 4.02 9.85 4.38
N PHE A 75 4.09 10.26 5.65
CA PHE A 75 3.61 11.54 6.13
C PHE A 75 4.77 12.26 6.83
N GLU A 76 4.78 13.59 6.78
CA GLU A 76 5.86 14.39 7.38
C GLU A 76 6.00 14.15 8.89
N SER A 77 4.87 14.15 9.60
CA SER A 77 4.75 13.85 11.02
C SER A 77 3.32 13.42 11.38
N TRP A 78 3.09 13.07 12.65
CA TRP A 78 1.74 12.80 13.16
C TRP A 78 0.85 14.06 13.10
N GLU A 79 1.40 15.21 13.45
CA GLU A 79 0.70 16.50 13.40
C GLU A 79 0.24 16.82 11.97
N ALA A 80 1.13 16.68 10.98
CA ALA A 80 0.79 16.90 9.58
C ALA A 80 -0.31 15.96 9.08
N LEU A 81 -0.30 14.69 9.51
CA LEU A 81 -1.36 13.73 9.20
C LEU A 81 -2.71 14.14 9.82
N PHE A 82 -2.72 14.57 11.08
CA PHE A 82 -3.95 15.00 11.75
C PHE A 82 -4.51 16.31 11.19
N GLU A 83 -3.64 17.27 10.87
CA GLU A 83 -4.01 18.50 10.18
C GLU A 83 -4.61 18.20 8.81
N ALA A 84 -4.01 17.29 8.04
CA ALA A 84 -4.56 16.87 6.75
C ALA A 84 -5.96 16.24 6.87
N GLY A 85 -6.25 15.57 8.00
CA GLY A 85 -7.58 15.06 8.32
C GLY A 85 -8.66 16.15 8.43
N GLN A 86 -8.27 17.42 8.60
CA GLN A 86 -9.18 18.57 8.63
C GLN A 86 -9.35 19.25 7.27
N ASN A 87 -8.63 18.80 6.23
CA ASN A 87 -8.75 19.37 4.89
C ASN A 87 -10.16 19.13 4.31
N GLU A 88 -10.68 20.12 3.60
CA GLU A 88 -11.86 19.94 2.76
C GLU A 88 -11.63 18.82 1.74
N GLY A 89 -12.57 17.89 1.63
CA GLY A 89 -12.45 16.75 0.72
C GLY A 89 -11.66 15.55 1.28
N ASN A 90 -11.13 15.61 2.51
CA ASN A 90 -10.34 14.50 3.08
C ASN A 90 -11.17 13.22 3.22
N ALA A 91 -12.37 13.32 3.79
CA ALA A 91 -13.26 12.18 3.98
C ALA A 91 -13.68 11.56 2.64
N GLU A 92 -14.00 12.40 1.64
CA GLU A 92 -14.37 11.99 0.29
C GLU A 92 -13.21 11.31 -0.44
N ALA A 93 -11.99 11.85 -0.29
CA ALA A 93 -10.78 11.27 -0.86
C ALA A 93 -10.50 9.89 -0.25
N GLY A 94 -10.58 9.76 1.09
CA GLY A 94 -10.42 8.48 1.78
C GLY A 94 -11.47 7.45 1.36
N ALA A 95 -12.74 7.86 1.25
CA ALA A 95 -13.81 7.00 0.78
C ALA A 95 -13.61 6.56 -0.69
N ALA A 96 -13.14 7.46 -1.56
CA ALA A 96 -12.85 7.15 -2.95
C ALA A 96 -11.72 6.12 -3.08
N LEU A 97 -10.64 6.27 -2.31
CA LEU A 97 -9.55 5.28 -2.27
C LEU A 97 -10.05 3.94 -1.76
N LEU A 98 -10.75 3.90 -0.61
CA LEU A 98 -11.27 2.65 -0.06
C LEU A 98 -12.24 1.95 -1.01
N ALA A 99 -13.10 2.70 -1.71
CA ALA A 99 -14.00 2.13 -2.71
C ALA A 99 -13.25 1.53 -3.91
N ASP A 100 -12.13 2.14 -4.30
CA ASP A 100 -11.27 1.64 -5.36
C ASP A 100 -10.46 0.40 -4.92
N GLU A 101 -9.89 0.42 -3.71
CA GLU A 101 -9.16 -0.70 -3.10
C GLU A 101 -10.01 -1.98 -3.07
N ARG A 102 -11.30 -1.87 -2.76
CA ARG A 102 -12.25 -3.01 -2.73
C ARG A 102 -12.40 -3.72 -4.08
N LYS A 103 -11.98 -3.12 -5.18
CA LYS A 103 -12.05 -3.74 -6.51
C LYS A 103 -10.90 -4.73 -6.77
N PHE A 104 -9.80 -4.64 -6.03
CA PHE A 104 -8.60 -5.43 -6.33
C PHE A 104 -7.86 -5.99 -5.10
N ILE A 105 -8.07 -5.44 -3.90
CA ILE A 105 -7.42 -5.88 -2.66
C ILE A 105 -8.37 -6.74 -1.81
N ASP A 106 -7.87 -7.87 -1.31
CA ASP A 106 -8.50 -8.65 -0.25
C ASP A 106 -8.20 -7.99 1.11
N LEU A 107 -9.01 -6.98 1.45
CA LEU A 107 -8.78 -6.13 2.63
C LEU A 107 -8.67 -6.93 3.95
N PRO A 108 -9.54 -7.92 4.25
CA PRO A 108 -9.42 -8.71 5.49
C PRO A 108 -8.10 -9.46 5.63
N ARG A 109 -7.46 -9.85 4.52
CA ARG A 109 -6.16 -10.53 4.51
C ARG A 109 -4.98 -9.57 4.43
N SER A 110 -5.22 -8.28 4.18
CA SER A 110 -4.18 -7.29 3.90
C SER A 110 -3.94 -6.40 5.12
N PRO A 111 -2.91 -6.66 5.95
CA PRO A 111 -2.66 -5.86 7.15
C PRO A 111 -2.06 -4.50 6.81
N LEU A 112 -2.45 -3.47 7.57
CA LEU A 112 -1.88 -2.12 7.50
C LEU A 112 -1.54 -1.57 8.89
N TRP A 113 -0.42 -0.86 9.02
CA TRP A 113 0.02 -0.26 10.29
C TRP A 113 1.03 0.87 10.09
N PHE A 114 1.12 1.77 11.06
CA PHE A 114 2.14 2.81 11.09
C PHE A 114 3.47 2.29 11.65
N ASN A 115 4.58 2.77 11.09
CA ASN A 115 5.93 2.37 11.44
C ASN A 115 6.94 3.50 11.18
N GLU A 116 8.16 3.30 11.69
CA GLU A 116 9.31 4.20 11.56
C GLU A 116 10.45 3.45 10.88
N GLU A 117 11.19 4.13 10.00
CA GLU A 117 12.33 3.56 9.30
C GLU A 117 13.63 3.83 10.06
N HIS A 118 14.35 2.76 10.40
CA HIS A 118 15.73 2.84 10.89
C HIS A 118 16.67 2.39 9.78
N VAL A 119 17.33 3.33 9.12
CA VAL A 119 18.27 3.04 8.03
C VAL A 119 19.62 2.62 8.63
N ILE A 120 20.02 1.37 8.43
CA ILE A 120 21.29 0.81 8.95
C ILE A 120 22.41 0.90 7.90
N ILE A 121 22.07 0.66 6.64
CA ILE A 121 22.97 0.74 5.48
C ILE A 121 22.17 1.35 4.33
N GLY A 122 22.67 2.45 3.75
CA GLY A 122 22.01 3.21 2.69
C GLY A 122 22.70 4.54 2.44
#